data_AF-A0A2G4F0D0-F1
#
_entry.id   AF-A0A2G4F0D0-F1
#
_cell.length_a   1.000
_cell.length_b   1.000
_cell.length_c   1.000
_cell.angle_alpha   90.00
_cell.angle_beta   90.00
_cell.angle_gamma   90.00
#
_symmetry.space_group_name_H-M   'P 1'
#
loop_
_entity.id
_entity.type
_entity.pdbx_description
1 polymer ?
#
loop_
_entity_poly.entity_id
_entity_poly.type
_entity_poly.pdbx_seq_one_letter_code
_entity_poly.pdbx_strand_id
1 'polypeptide(L)'
;MSYSVFVDTALQLPAPDVEALIEGRVIAAMPRIFIEPGRSFALYLANISINLLPHEQYYRSSFLPIAKTSCSQLSSERVLIKAWAKCELCQILNDPESLEALSQLTVWKTEALQQILLQRRYIFLTHLRVYLLTQPLEMPVHPSGNFVSLPKSLNVTDSTPVLSESIFAKRRQQLEKLEPSEHPELEELQSALVHLSTTNPKAKQLDAEIKIFLGWSSHKPIKPIQLDLAWIKTIAALGDRTKELDTNISNYQAGTDFENVVRDSLEFLGFTIDYAHKGGAGGLDLFCSKPYPLVGECKAGKKIPNDTAVQLLNLGTLRLRDPALLRRVTKLIIGPGEPTPQLKDAAQLHGMAIMNPETLEKLVKLQSNYPNSVDLFKLKEYLKPGKSDDEVAKYIQQVEQEIKVRSQIVQAVKQLCSDNEFPTVVEIKVQYNAKFATDSKLTYESVKDLTIELSSPLTGYLGREKGSDTKSDRFYFLRDLLLDD
;
A
#
# COMPACT_ATOMS: atom_id res chain seq x y z
N MET A 1 25.07 3.87 -20.00
CA MET A 1 26.36 4.51 -19.65
C MET A 1 26.01 5.79 -18.90
N SER A 2 26.44 5.95 -17.66
CA SER A 2 26.17 7.18 -16.90
C SER A 2 27.15 8.27 -17.33
N TYR A 3 26.63 9.44 -17.71
CA TYR A 3 27.48 10.57 -18.08
C TYR A 3 27.94 11.30 -16.81
N SER A 4 29.25 11.53 -16.70
CA SER A 4 29.82 12.37 -15.64
C SER A 4 29.62 13.84 -16.01
N VAL A 5 28.92 14.59 -15.16
CA VAL A 5 28.64 16.01 -15.33
C VAL A 5 29.38 16.79 -14.26
N PHE A 6 30.08 17.85 -14.68
CA PHE A 6 30.78 18.74 -13.76
C PHE A 6 29.85 19.89 -13.35
N VAL A 7 29.67 20.07 -12.04
CA VAL A 7 28.82 21.11 -11.46
C VAL A 7 29.65 21.92 -10.47
N ASP A 8 29.79 23.22 -10.71
CA ASP A 8 30.56 24.16 -9.89
C ASP A 8 29.73 25.30 -9.31
N THR A 9 28.46 25.38 -9.71
CA THR A 9 27.51 26.43 -9.29
C THR A 9 26.21 25.81 -8.82
N ALA A 10 25.51 26.53 -7.95
CA ALA A 10 24.19 26.17 -7.46
C ALA A 10 23.18 27.28 -7.75
N LEU A 11 22.01 26.93 -8.29
CA LEU A 11 20.90 27.85 -8.51
C LEU A 11 20.15 28.05 -7.19
N GLN A 12 20.02 29.31 -6.77
CA GLN A 12 19.23 29.67 -5.60
C GLN A 12 17.73 29.70 -5.96
N LEU A 13 16.94 28.89 -5.25
CA LEU A 13 15.49 28.84 -5.37
C LEU A 13 14.84 28.88 -3.96
N PRO A 14 13.56 29.29 -3.85
CA PRO A 14 12.83 29.16 -2.60
C PRO A 14 12.90 27.72 -2.07
N ALA A 15 13.19 27.55 -0.79
CA ALA A 15 13.29 26.21 -0.19
C ALA A 15 12.07 25.31 -0.45
N PRO A 16 10.81 25.81 -0.41
CA PRO A 16 9.66 25.00 -0.78
C PRO A 16 9.69 24.54 -2.24
N ASP A 17 10.12 25.39 -3.19
CA ASP A 17 10.20 25.02 -4.61
C ASP A 17 11.26 23.91 -4.83
N VAL A 18 12.39 23.98 -4.11
CA VAL A 18 13.42 22.93 -4.18
C VAL A 18 12.91 21.60 -3.64
N GLU A 19 12.17 21.60 -2.52
CA GLU A 19 11.59 20.37 -1.98
C GLU A 19 10.50 19.81 -2.92
N ALA A 20 9.70 20.66 -3.58
CA ALA A 20 8.76 20.21 -4.61
C ALA A 20 9.45 19.52 -5.79
N LEU A 21 10.62 20.02 -6.20
CA LEU A 21 11.47 19.43 -7.25
C LEU A 21 12.08 18.09 -6.80
N ILE A 22 12.57 18.01 -5.55
CA ILE A 22 13.19 16.80 -4.98
C ILE A 22 12.15 15.69 -4.77
N GLU A 23 10.93 16.03 -4.35
CA GLU A 23 9.82 15.07 -4.22
C GLU A 23 9.19 14.69 -5.57
N GLY A 24 9.64 15.30 -6.68
CA GLY A 24 9.10 15.03 -8.02
C GLY A 24 7.68 15.54 -8.26
N ARG A 25 7.13 16.36 -7.33
CA ARG A 25 5.79 16.96 -7.43
C ARG A 25 5.67 17.93 -8.58
N VAL A 26 6.75 18.67 -8.86
CA VAL A 26 6.85 19.62 -9.96
C VAL A 26 8.18 19.41 -10.68
N ILE A 27 8.26 19.76 -11.95
CA ILE A 27 9.52 19.82 -12.70
C ILE A 27 9.89 21.26 -13.11
N ALA A 28 9.09 22.23 -12.68
CA ALA A 28 9.21 23.63 -13.04
C ALA A 28 9.82 24.45 -11.90
N ALA A 29 10.61 25.45 -12.25
CA ALA A 29 11.14 26.45 -11.33
C ALA A 29 10.94 27.86 -11.92
N MET A 30 10.91 28.87 -11.05
CA MET A 30 10.82 30.29 -11.44
C MET A 30 12.08 31.08 -11.08
N PRO A 31 13.21 30.89 -11.78
CA PRO A 31 14.42 31.68 -11.55
C PRO A 31 14.20 33.16 -11.90
N ARG A 32 15.08 34.03 -11.40
CA ARG A 32 15.04 35.47 -11.72
C ARG A 32 15.71 35.82 -13.05
N ILE A 33 16.38 34.86 -13.68
CA ILE A 33 17.05 35.02 -14.97
C ILE A 33 16.69 33.86 -15.89
N PHE A 34 16.78 34.12 -17.18
CA PHE A 34 16.72 33.07 -18.19
C PHE A 34 17.89 32.10 -18.00
N ILE A 35 17.60 30.80 -18.06
CA ILE A 35 18.61 29.74 -17.95
C ILE A 35 18.70 29.03 -19.29
N GLU A 36 19.90 29.00 -19.87
CA GLU A 36 20.13 28.31 -21.13
C GLU A 36 19.89 26.79 -20.99
N PRO A 37 19.11 26.18 -21.89
CA PRO A 37 18.97 24.72 -21.94
C PRO A 37 20.33 24.03 -22.05
N GLY A 38 20.48 22.91 -21.34
CA GLY A 38 21.73 22.16 -21.21
C GLY A 38 22.55 22.53 -19.98
N ARG A 39 22.36 23.72 -19.41
CA ARG A 39 23.11 24.14 -18.21
C ARG A 39 22.76 23.24 -17.01
N SER A 40 23.79 22.81 -16.29
CA SER A 40 23.67 21.98 -15.08
C SER A 40 24.15 22.72 -13.84
N PHE A 41 23.48 22.52 -12.72
CA PHE A 41 23.77 23.20 -11.46
C PHE A 41 23.21 22.43 -10.27
N ALA A 42 23.77 22.67 -9.08
CA ALA A 42 23.20 22.19 -7.83
C ALA A 42 21.94 22.99 -7.47
N LEU A 43 21.02 22.40 -6.70
CA LEU A 43 19.83 23.08 -6.20
C LEU A 43 20.08 23.62 -4.79
N TYR A 44 20.12 24.94 -4.66
CA TYR A 44 20.38 25.62 -3.40
C TYR A 44 19.08 26.09 -2.76
N LEU A 45 18.79 25.57 -1.56
CA LEU A 45 17.63 25.98 -0.77
C LEU A 45 17.91 27.31 -0.10
N ALA A 46 17.18 28.35 -0.49
CA ALA A 46 17.33 29.65 0.12
C ALA A 46 16.00 30.15 0.71
N ASN A 47 16.11 30.88 1.82
CA ASN A 47 15.02 31.70 2.34
C ASN A 47 14.96 33.00 1.55
N ILE A 48 14.58 32.91 0.27
CA ILE A 48 14.50 34.07 -0.59
C ILE A 48 13.10 34.67 -0.40
N SER A 49 13.02 35.97 -0.08
CA SER A 49 11.78 36.77 -0.19
C SER A 49 11.40 36.98 -1.67
N ILE A 50 11.32 35.90 -2.45
CA ILE A 50 10.77 35.88 -3.81
C ILE A 50 9.25 35.99 -3.76
N ASN A 51 8.66 35.49 -2.67
CA ASN A 51 7.23 35.45 -2.47
C ASN A 51 6.77 36.80 -1.92
N LEU A 52 6.07 37.54 -2.77
CA LEU A 52 5.46 38.83 -2.45
C LEU A 52 4.29 38.68 -1.47
N LEU A 53 3.84 37.45 -1.30
CA LEU A 53 2.68 37.05 -0.53
C LEU A 53 3.11 36.05 0.55
N PRO A 54 2.37 35.97 1.67
CA PRO A 54 2.49 34.88 2.62
C PRO A 54 2.39 33.51 1.95
N HIS A 55 3.00 32.48 2.55
CA HIS A 55 3.00 31.12 1.99
C HIS A 55 1.59 30.59 1.68
N GLU A 56 0.61 30.92 2.53
CA GLU A 56 -0.81 30.57 2.37
C GLU A 56 -1.44 31.12 1.09
N GLN A 57 -0.93 32.24 0.59
CA GLN A 57 -1.38 32.90 -0.63
C GLN A 57 -0.49 32.54 -1.84
N TYR A 58 0.72 32.05 -1.59
CA TYR A 58 1.67 31.69 -2.64
C TYR A 58 1.50 30.24 -3.13
N TYR A 59 1.33 29.30 -2.19
CA TYR A 59 1.26 27.88 -2.48
C TYR A 59 -0.16 27.33 -2.34
N ARG A 60 -0.47 26.28 -3.11
CA ARG A 60 -1.73 25.55 -2.99
C ARG A 60 -1.84 24.90 -1.60
N SER A 61 -3.07 24.76 -1.09
CA SER A 61 -3.37 24.24 0.25
C SER A 61 -2.69 22.90 0.52
N SER A 62 -2.71 22.03 -0.48
CA SER A 62 -2.05 20.73 -0.53
C SER A 62 -0.55 20.77 -0.22
N PHE A 63 0.15 21.86 -0.57
CA PHE A 63 1.60 21.99 -0.44
C PHE A 63 2.04 22.80 0.78
N LEU A 64 1.12 23.50 1.46
CA LEU A 64 1.42 24.35 2.61
C LEU A 64 2.19 23.64 3.74
N PRO A 65 1.91 22.38 4.10
CA PRO A 65 2.65 21.70 5.16
C PRO A 65 4.14 21.56 4.85
N ILE A 66 4.46 21.22 3.60
CA ILE A 66 5.84 21.06 3.12
C ILE A 66 6.51 22.43 3.03
N ALA A 67 5.80 23.44 2.52
CA ALA A 67 6.31 24.80 2.47
C ALA A 67 6.67 25.33 3.87
N LYS A 68 5.81 25.12 4.87
CA LYS A 68 6.09 25.52 6.26
C LYS A 68 7.26 24.74 6.86
N THR A 69 7.29 23.42 6.65
CA THR A 69 8.34 22.55 7.20
C THR A 69 9.71 22.89 6.60
N SER A 70 9.81 23.00 5.28
CA SER A 70 11.05 23.35 4.58
C SER A 70 11.60 24.71 5.03
N CYS A 71 10.76 25.72 5.19
CA CYS A 71 11.17 27.01 5.74
C CYS A 71 11.66 26.91 7.20
N SER A 72 10.99 26.13 8.04
CA SER A 72 11.40 25.96 9.45
C SER A 72 12.74 25.21 9.60
N GLN A 73 13.11 24.40 8.62
CA GLN A 73 14.35 23.61 8.61
C GLN A 73 15.55 24.37 8.03
N LEU A 74 15.36 25.59 7.52
CA LEU A 74 16.47 26.40 7.04
C LEU A 74 17.33 26.87 8.22
N SER A 75 18.60 26.44 8.24
CA SER A 75 19.59 26.96 9.17
C SER A 75 20.04 28.35 8.74
N SER A 76 20.28 29.23 9.71
CA SER A 76 20.84 30.56 9.50
C SER A 76 22.32 30.54 9.10
N GLU A 77 23.00 29.41 9.28
CA GLU A 77 24.45 29.29 9.09
C GLU A 77 24.85 28.40 7.91
N ARG A 78 24.13 27.29 7.69
CA ARG A 78 24.48 26.29 6.68
C ARG A 78 23.28 25.84 5.84
N VAL A 79 23.54 25.52 4.58
CA VAL A 79 22.58 24.95 3.63
C VAL A 79 23.03 23.56 3.22
N LEU A 80 22.07 22.63 3.19
CA LEU A 80 22.26 21.25 2.76
C LEU A 80 21.73 21.07 1.34
N ILE A 81 22.63 20.94 0.36
CA ILE A 81 22.31 20.64 -1.04
C ILE A 81 22.13 19.13 -1.17
N LYS A 82 20.93 18.70 -1.57
CA LYS A 82 20.57 17.27 -1.72
C LYS A 82 20.48 16.82 -3.18
N ALA A 83 20.40 17.74 -4.12
CA ALA A 83 20.09 17.45 -5.52
C ALA A 83 20.81 18.42 -6.48
N TRP A 84 20.93 17.97 -7.72
CA TRP A 84 21.36 18.79 -8.85
C TRP A 84 20.34 18.68 -9.98
N ALA A 85 20.36 19.64 -10.89
CA ALA A 85 19.45 19.67 -12.02
C ALA A 85 20.13 20.10 -13.31
N LYS A 86 19.55 19.65 -14.42
CA LYS A 86 19.84 20.13 -15.76
C LYS A 86 18.63 20.90 -16.29
N CYS A 87 18.88 22.08 -16.83
CA CYS A 87 17.86 22.86 -17.52
C CYS A 87 17.52 22.21 -18.86
N GLU A 88 16.28 21.77 -19.05
CA GLU A 88 15.82 21.14 -20.29
C GLU A 88 15.05 22.13 -21.18
N LEU A 89 14.41 23.13 -20.57
CA LEU A 89 13.76 24.25 -21.25
C LEU A 89 13.71 25.45 -20.30
N CYS A 90 13.82 26.65 -20.84
CA CYS A 90 13.43 27.87 -20.15
C CYS A 90 12.62 28.72 -21.12
N GLN A 91 11.42 29.12 -20.69
CA GLN A 91 10.51 29.94 -21.48
C GLN A 91 10.08 31.19 -20.72
N ILE A 92 9.71 32.22 -21.46
CA ILE A 92 9.23 33.49 -20.90
C ILE A 92 7.71 33.48 -20.99
N LEU A 93 7.05 33.50 -19.83
CA LEU A 93 5.60 33.62 -19.74
C LEU A 93 5.23 35.06 -19.40
N ASN A 94 4.38 35.66 -20.22
CA ASN A 94 3.86 37.00 -20.02
C ASN A 94 2.34 37.10 -20.24
N ASP A 95 1.70 35.99 -20.57
CA ASP A 95 0.26 35.92 -20.83
C ASP A 95 -0.51 35.51 -19.56
N PRO A 96 -1.39 36.38 -19.02
CA PRO A 96 -2.21 36.06 -17.85
C PRO A 96 -3.17 34.87 -18.05
N GLU A 97 -3.63 34.61 -19.27
CA GLU A 97 -4.62 33.54 -19.55
C GLU A 97 -4.02 32.14 -19.29
N SER A 98 -2.70 32.00 -19.47
CA SER A 98 -1.96 30.75 -19.22
C SER A 98 -1.78 30.39 -17.73
N LEU A 99 -1.99 31.33 -16.81
CA LEU A 99 -1.57 31.18 -15.40
C LEU A 99 -2.44 30.21 -14.59
N GLU A 100 -3.72 30.10 -14.93
CA GLU A 100 -4.62 29.17 -14.24
C GLU A 100 -4.24 27.71 -14.54
N ALA A 101 -4.01 27.39 -15.81
CA ALA A 101 -3.55 26.08 -16.22
C ALA A 101 -2.16 25.76 -15.64
N LEU A 102 -1.26 26.74 -15.60
CA LEU A 102 0.05 26.58 -14.93
C LEU A 102 -0.09 26.31 -13.43
N SER A 103 -1.03 26.97 -12.74
CA SER A 103 -1.29 26.73 -11.31
C SER A 103 -1.77 25.30 -11.06
N GLN A 104 -2.58 24.73 -11.96
CA GLN A 104 -3.03 23.34 -11.85
C GLN A 104 -1.89 22.33 -11.98
N LEU A 105 -0.84 22.67 -12.73
CA LEU A 105 0.32 21.84 -13.00
C LEU A 105 1.50 22.05 -12.03
N THR A 106 1.38 22.98 -11.10
CA THR A 106 2.46 23.38 -10.19
C THR A 106 1.99 23.52 -8.76
N VAL A 107 2.92 23.79 -7.85
CA VAL A 107 2.61 24.02 -6.43
C VAL A 107 2.13 25.46 -6.15
N TRP A 108 2.18 26.33 -7.15
CA TRP A 108 1.88 27.76 -7.04
C TRP A 108 0.41 28.05 -7.29
N LYS A 109 -0.13 29.07 -6.63
CA LYS A 109 -1.49 29.57 -6.86
C LYS A 109 -1.56 30.53 -8.04
N THR A 110 -2.69 30.55 -8.74
CA THR A 110 -2.97 31.49 -9.84
C THR A 110 -2.76 32.95 -9.40
N GLU A 111 -3.26 33.32 -8.22
CA GLU A 111 -3.13 34.69 -7.70
C GLU A 111 -1.66 35.07 -7.46
N ALA A 112 -0.85 34.12 -6.99
CA ALA A 112 0.57 34.33 -6.77
C ALA A 112 1.32 34.57 -8.09
N LEU A 113 1.03 33.76 -9.11
CA LEU A 113 1.60 33.89 -10.44
C LEU A 113 1.21 35.24 -11.08
N GLN A 114 -0.05 35.66 -10.93
CA GLN A 114 -0.53 36.97 -11.39
C GLN A 114 0.22 38.13 -10.73
N GLN A 115 0.43 38.07 -9.41
CA GLN A 115 1.19 39.10 -8.69
C GLN A 115 2.66 39.17 -9.12
N ILE A 116 3.30 38.03 -9.37
CA ILE A 116 4.67 38.00 -9.91
C ILE A 116 4.71 38.65 -11.29
N LEU A 117 3.74 38.31 -12.16
CA LEU A 117 3.65 38.85 -13.51
C LEU A 117 3.44 40.38 -13.50
N LEU A 118 2.58 40.90 -12.61
CA LEU A 118 2.36 42.34 -12.45
C LEU A 118 3.65 43.09 -12.06
N GLN A 119 4.48 42.50 -11.21
CA GLN A 119 5.72 43.16 -10.76
C GLN A 119 6.89 43.01 -11.71
N ARG A 120 7.03 41.84 -12.34
CA ARG A 120 8.21 41.52 -13.18
C ARG A 120 7.95 41.64 -14.68
N ARG A 121 6.70 41.83 -15.10
CA ARG A 121 6.19 41.81 -16.49
C ARG A 121 6.31 40.47 -17.23
N TYR A 122 7.11 39.55 -16.71
CA TYR A 122 7.24 38.18 -17.21
C TYR A 122 7.73 37.23 -16.10
N ILE A 123 7.53 35.95 -16.32
CA ILE A 123 8.02 34.83 -15.51
C ILE A 123 8.97 34.00 -16.37
N PHE A 124 10.19 33.75 -15.89
CA PHE A 124 11.01 32.69 -16.47
C PHE A 124 10.53 31.37 -15.90
N LEU A 125 9.93 30.53 -16.73
CA LEU A 125 9.51 29.19 -16.36
C LEU A 125 10.55 28.20 -16.88
N THR A 126 11.29 27.58 -15.97
CA THR A 126 12.36 26.64 -16.31
C THR A 126 11.96 25.21 -15.99
N HIS A 127 12.04 24.31 -16.97
CA HIS A 127 11.83 22.88 -16.81
C HIS A 127 13.17 22.23 -16.44
N LEU A 128 13.21 21.57 -15.29
CA LEU A 128 14.40 21.01 -14.67
C LEU A 128 14.32 19.50 -14.61
N ARG A 129 15.31 18.82 -15.18
CA ARG A 129 15.57 17.40 -14.95
C ARG A 129 16.40 17.27 -13.68
N VAL A 130 15.80 16.72 -12.62
CA VAL A 130 16.37 16.71 -11.26
C VAL A 130 16.92 15.32 -10.90
N TYR A 131 18.06 15.32 -10.23
CA TYR A 131 18.79 14.13 -9.79
C TYR A 131 19.22 14.28 -8.34
N LEU A 132 19.09 13.21 -7.56
CA LEU A 132 19.53 13.19 -6.16
C LEU A 132 21.04 13.01 -6.08
N LEU A 133 21.70 13.74 -5.18
CA LEU A 133 23.09 13.50 -4.84
C LEU A 133 23.20 12.24 -3.98
N THR A 134 24.18 11.38 -4.27
CA THR A 134 24.50 10.21 -3.44
C THR A 134 24.96 10.62 -2.04
N GLN A 135 25.62 11.77 -1.93
CA GLN A 135 25.99 12.39 -0.67
C GLN A 135 25.60 13.88 -0.71
N PRO A 136 24.75 14.35 0.21
CA PRO A 136 24.43 15.76 0.32
C PRO A 136 25.67 16.61 0.57
N LEU A 137 25.70 17.83 0.03
CA LEU A 137 26.77 18.81 0.23
C LEU A 137 26.29 19.88 1.21
N GLU A 138 27.03 20.07 2.30
CA GLU A 138 26.78 21.16 3.24
C GLU A 138 27.70 22.35 2.94
N MET A 139 27.15 23.57 2.93
CA MET A 139 27.94 24.79 2.72
C MET A 139 27.37 26.00 3.47
N PRO A 140 28.15 27.07 3.72
CA PRO A 140 27.67 28.28 4.36
C PRO A 140 26.50 28.95 3.61
N VAL A 141 25.64 29.64 4.37
CA VAL A 141 24.57 30.46 3.79
C VAL A 141 25.15 31.64 3.01
N HIS A 142 24.68 31.87 1.78
CA HIS A 142 25.05 33.01 0.95
C HIS A 142 23.84 33.93 0.72
N PRO A 143 23.93 35.22 1.07
CA PRO A 143 22.76 36.10 1.20
C PRO A 143 22.18 36.62 -0.12
N SER A 144 22.85 36.44 -1.27
CA SER A 144 22.38 37.02 -2.52
C SER A 144 22.99 36.38 -3.77
N GLY A 145 22.17 36.20 -4.80
CA GLY A 145 22.59 35.83 -6.16
C GLY A 145 21.52 35.02 -6.88
N ASN A 146 21.70 34.80 -8.18
CA ASN A 146 20.94 33.75 -8.88
C ASN A 146 21.69 32.43 -8.78
N PHE A 147 23.02 32.49 -8.93
CA PHE A 147 23.92 31.36 -8.76
C PHE A 147 24.94 31.65 -7.66
N VAL A 148 25.28 30.63 -6.89
CA VAL A 148 26.40 30.65 -5.94
C VAL A 148 27.45 29.64 -6.35
N SER A 149 28.72 30.00 -6.21
CA SER A 149 29.82 29.07 -6.44
C SER A 149 29.86 28.02 -5.34
N LEU A 150 30.04 26.76 -5.73
CA LEU A 150 30.23 25.68 -4.79
C LEU A 150 31.64 25.75 -4.18
N PRO A 151 31.80 25.45 -2.87
CA PRO A 151 33.13 25.40 -2.24
C PRO A 151 34.02 24.30 -2.84
N LYS A 152 33.39 23.25 -3.37
CA LYS A 152 34.03 22.17 -4.13
C LYS A 152 33.10 21.78 -5.26
N SER A 153 33.64 21.74 -6.48
CA SER A 153 32.89 21.25 -7.64
C SER A 153 32.50 19.78 -7.45
N LEU A 154 31.31 19.44 -7.90
CA LEU A 154 30.73 18.11 -7.84
C LEU A 154 30.87 17.44 -9.20
N ASN A 155 31.41 16.22 -9.20
CA ASN A 155 31.28 15.29 -10.32
C ASN A 155 30.05 14.42 -10.04
N VAL A 156 28.98 14.68 -10.77
CA VAL A 156 27.68 14.02 -10.59
C VAL A 156 27.34 13.15 -11.79
N THR A 157 26.43 12.21 -11.60
CA THR A 157 25.93 11.32 -12.65
C THR A 157 24.41 11.41 -12.74
N ASP A 158 23.89 11.07 -13.92
CA ASP A 158 22.46 10.97 -14.23
C ASP A 158 21.79 9.69 -13.70
N SER A 159 22.48 8.93 -12.85
CA SER A 159 22.06 7.61 -12.38
C SER A 159 20.94 7.61 -11.33
N THR A 160 20.64 8.76 -10.74
CA THR A 160 19.67 8.92 -9.64
C THR A 160 18.60 9.96 -9.97
N PRO A 161 17.88 9.82 -11.11
CA PRO A 161 16.87 10.80 -11.47
C PRO A 161 15.68 10.70 -10.51
N VAL A 162 15.12 11.86 -10.13
CA VAL A 162 13.93 11.91 -9.27
C VAL A 162 12.73 11.26 -9.98
N LEU A 163 12.57 11.52 -11.28
CA LEU A 163 11.52 10.94 -12.12
C LEU A 163 12.11 10.02 -13.18
N SER A 164 11.40 8.99 -13.64
CA SER A 164 11.84 8.24 -14.82
C SER A 164 11.85 9.13 -16.08
N GLU A 165 12.54 8.68 -17.14
CA GLU A 165 12.51 9.38 -18.44
C GLU A 165 11.08 9.50 -18.99
N SER A 166 10.30 8.42 -18.94
CA SER A 166 8.92 8.42 -19.44
C SER A 166 8.03 9.41 -18.69
N ILE A 167 8.13 9.44 -17.36
CA ILE A 167 7.32 10.33 -16.51
C ILE A 167 7.73 11.79 -16.71
N PHE A 168 9.04 12.06 -16.78
CA PHE A 168 9.54 13.39 -17.03
C PHE A 168 9.12 13.93 -18.40
N ALA A 169 9.24 13.12 -19.46
CA ALA A 169 8.82 13.49 -20.80
C ALA A 169 7.32 13.83 -20.86
N LYS A 170 6.48 13.02 -20.20
CA LYS A 170 5.04 13.27 -20.08
C LYS A 170 4.72 14.59 -19.36
N ARG A 171 5.33 14.81 -18.19
CA ARG A 171 5.12 16.04 -17.41
C ARG A 171 5.62 17.29 -18.14
N ARG A 172 6.73 17.16 -18.87
CA ARG A 172 7.26 18.23 -19.72
C ARG A 172 6.27 18.58 -20.81
N GLN A 173 5.72 17.57 -21.51
CA GLN A 173 4.71 17.79 -22.53
C GLN A 173 3.44 18.47 -21.97
N GLN A 174 2.97 18.04 -20.78
CA GLN A 174 1.83 18.68 -20.10
C GLN A 174 2.10 20.15 -19.79
N LEU A 175 3.28 20.49 -19.26
CA LEU A 175 3.65 21.89 -18.98
C LEU A 175 3.82 22.73 -20.25
N GLU A 176 4.39 22.16 -21.31
CA GLU A 176 4.57 22.86 -22.60
C GLU A 176 3.22 23.15 -23.27
N LYS A 177 2.24 22.25 -23.11
CA LYS A 177 0.90 22.39 -23.70
C LYS A 177 -0.17 22.95 -22.75
N LEU A 178 0.16 23.10 -21.47
CA LEU A 178 -0.77 23.46 -20.40
C LEU A 178 -1.97 22.48 -20.30
N GLU A 179 -1.74 21.20 -20.57
CA GLU A 179 -2.75 20.14 -20.44
C GLU A 179 -2.90 19.74 -18.96
N PRO A 180 -4.12 19.53 -18.45
CA PRO A 180 -4.34 19.18 -17.04
C PRO A 180 -3.68 17.84 -16.65
N SER A 181 -3.43 17.67 -15.34
CA SER A 181 -3.02 16.36 -14.80
C SER A 181 -4.10 15.31 -15.09
N GLU A 182 -3.68 14.07 -15.33
CA GLU A 182 -4.62 12.96 -15.59
C GLU A 182 -5.40 12.55 -14.35
N HIS A 183 -4.87 12.82 -13.15
CA HIS A 183 -5.42 12.35 -11.88
C HIS A 183 -5.37 13.43 -10.78
N PRO A 184 -5.98 14.60 -10.99
CA PRO A 184 -5.88 15.73 -10.05
C PRO A 184 -6.41 15.38 -8.65
N GLU A 185 -7.43 14.53 -8.54
CA GLU A 185 -8.01 14.09 -7.27
C GLU A 185 -7.03 13.21 -6.47
N LEU A 186 -6.20 12.40 -7.15
CA LEU A 186 -5.18 11.59 -6.48
C LEU A 186 -4.02 12.45 -5.98
N GLU A 187 -3.66 13.52 -6.69
CA GLU A 187 -2.66 14.49 -6.22
C GLU A 187 -3.16 15.23 -4.96
N GLU A 188 -4.45 15.57 -4.93
CA GLU A 188 -5.09 16.19 -3.76
C GLU A 188 -5.18 15.22 -2.57
N LEU A 189 -5.59 13.98 -2.81
CA LEU A 189 -5.61 12.93 -1.79
C LEU A 189 -4.21 12.67 -1.21
N GLN A 190 -3.20 12.52 -2.06
CA GLN A 190 -1.81 12.37 -1.63
C GLN A 190 -1.41 13.50 -0.69
N SER A 191 -1.78 14.72 -1.03
CA SER A 191 -1.42 15.89 -0.27
C SER A 191 -2.10 15.92 1.10
N ALA A 192 -3.36 15.49 1.18
CA ALA A 192 -4.06 15.32 2.45
C ALA A 192 -3.44 14.21 3.33
N LEU A 193 -2.86 13.17 2.72
CA LEU A 193 -2.23 12.05 3.44
C LEU A 193 -0.91 12.40 4.10
N VAL A 194 -0.20 13.45 3.67
CA VAL A 194 1.11 13.84 4.21
C VAL A 194 1.10 14.01 5.73
N HIS A 195 0.02 14.56 6.29
CA HIS A 195 -0.10 14.70 7.74
C HIS A 195 -0.30 13.36 8.45
N LEU A 196 -1.13 12.49 7.87
CA LEU A 196 -1.45 11.19 8.45
C LEU A 196 -0.29 10.20 8.33
N SER A 197 0.51 10.29 7.27
CA SER A 197 1.63 9.37 7.02
C SER A 197 2.75 9.47 8.06
N THR A 198 2.84 10.57 8.81
CA THR A 198 3.82 10.74 9.89
C THR A 198 3.50 9.90 11.13
N THR A 199 2.23 9.58 11.37
CA THR A 199 1.76 8.92 12.61
C THR A 199 1.01 7.62 12.35
N ASN A 200 0.55 7.39 11.12
CA ASN A 200 -0.24 6.23 10.73
C ASN A 200 0.48 5.40 9.66
N PRO A 201 0.94 4.18 9.99
CA PRO A 201 1.60 3.28 9.04
C PRO A 201 0.79 2.96 7.78
N LYS A 202 -0.55 2.84 7.89
CA LYS A 202 -1.42 2.59 6.73
C LYS A 202 -1.53 3.82 5.82
N ALA A 203 -1.58 5.02 6.40
CA ALA A 203 -1.57 6.26 5.61
C ALA A 203 -0.21 6.47 4.91
N LYS A 204 0.89 6.06 5.55
CA LYS A 204 2.22 6.06 4.94
C LYS A 204 2.32 5.10 3.76
N GLN A 205 1.74 3.92 3.89
CA GLN A 205 1.65 2.97 2.79
C GLN A 205 0.84 3.54 1.62
N LEU A 206 -0.35 4.07 1.89
CA LEU A 206 -1.21 4.66 0.85
C LEU A 206 -0.55 5.85 0.15
N ASP A 207 0.13 6.73 0.90
CA ASP A 207 0.92 7.84 0.34
C ASP A 207 2.00 7.35 -0.62
N ALA A 208 2.73 6.29 -0.26
CA ALA A 208 3.74 5.69 -1.13
C ALA A 208 3.12 5.08 -2.39
N GLU A 209 2.02 4.33 -2.26
CA GLU A 209 1.31 3.71 -3.37
C GLU A 209 0.78 4.76 -4.37
N ILE A 210 0.20 5.86 -3.88
CA ILE A 210 -0.28 6.95 -4.73
C ILE A 210 0.90 7.64 -5.43
N LYS A 211 2.02 7.91 -4.73
CA LYS A 211 3.22 8.49 -5.36
C LYS A 211 3.78 7.61 -6.47
N ILE A 212 3.76 6.28 -6.30
CA ILE A 212 4.18 5.35 -7.34
C ILE A 212 3.22 5.38 -8.52
N PHE A 213 1.91 5.35 -8.26
CA PHE A 213 0.88 5.40 -9.29
C PHE A 213 0.97 6.69 -10.13
N LEU A 214 1.13 7.84 -9.46
CA LEU A 214 1.31 9.14 -10.10
C LEU A 214 2.71 9.32 -10.75
N GLY A 215 3.61 8.35 -10.57
CA GLY A 215 4.97 8.41 -11.09
C GLY A 215 5.90 9.37 -10.36
N TRP A 216 5.51 9.89 -9.19
CA TRP A 216 6.36 10.79 -8.39
C TRP A 216 7.54 10.07 -7.73
N SER A 217 7.44 8.74 -7.61
CA SER A 217 8.54 7.91 -7.14
C SER A 217 8.76 6.71 -8.05
N SER A 218 10.02 6.51 -8.46
CA SER A 218 10.48 5.32 -9.17
C SER A 218 10.82 4.16 -8.24
N HIS A 219 10.83 4.40 -6.92
CA HIS A 219 11.11 3.34 -5.96
C HIS A 219 9.87 2.49 -5.88
N LYS A 220 9.93 1.30 -6.50
CA LYS A 220 9.04 0.20 -6.12
C LYS A 220 9.05 0.15 -4.60
N PRO A 221 7.90 0.00 -3.91
CA PRO A 221 7.94 -0.29 -2.50
C PRO A 221 8.89 -1.48 -2.39
N ILE A 222 9.96 -1.32 -1.62
CA ILE A 222 10.66 -2.48 -1.05
C ILE A 222 9.51 -3.25 -0.42
N LYS A 223 9.19 -4.41 -1.03
CA LYS A 223 8.07 -5.33 -0.76
C LYS A 223 7.03 -4.81 0.24
N PRO A 224 5.72 -4.78 -0.10
CA PRO A 224 4.66 -4.36 0.85
C PRO A 224 5.02 -4.92 2.20
N ILE A 225 5.22 -4.03 3.20
CA ILE A 225 5.84 -4.33 4.49
C ILE A 225 5.56 -5.79 4.78
N GLN A 226 6.56 -6.66 4.56
CA GLN A 226 6.48 -8.02 5.07
C GLN A 226 6.52 -7.78 6.57
N LEU A 227 5.34 -7.51 7.16
CA LEU A 227 5.05 -7.75 8.57
C LEU A 227 5.76 -9.05 8.82
N ASP A 228 6.81 -9.08 9.62
CA ASP A 228 7.69 -10.24 9.74
C ASP A 228 6.85 -11.53 9.87
N LEU A 229 6.59 -12.21 8.73
CA LEU A 229 5.62 -13.30 8.64
C LEU A 229 6.26 -14.60 9.12
N ALA A 230 7.48 -14.53 9.66
CA ALA A 230 8.18 -15.68 10.22
C ALA A 230 7.33 -16.36 11.30
N TRP A 231 6.54 -15.59 12.06
CA TRP A 231 5.63 -16.13 13.08
C TRP A 231 4.54 -17.05 12.50
N ILE A 232 4.10 -16.86 11.25
CA ILE A 232 3.09 -17.75 10.65
C ILE A 232 3.62 -19.19 10.63
N LYS A 233 4.91 -19.40 10.38
CA LYS A 233 5.54 -20.72 10.36
C LYS A 233 5.70 -21.35 11.75
N THR A 234 5.45 -20.59 12.82
CA THR A 234 5.53 -21.10 14.20
C THR A 234 4.18 -21.62 14.70
N ILE A 235 3.06 -21.32 14.02
CA ILE A 235 1.70 -21.75 14.44
C ILE A 235 1.65 -23.28 14.60
N ALA A 236 1.99 -24.02 13.54
CA ALA A 236 1.97 -25.47 13.61
C ALA A 236 3.02 -26.03 14.58
N ALA A 237 4.22 -25.42 14.61
CA ALA A 237 5.33 -25.86 15.44
C ALA A 237 5.07 -25.69 16.95
N LEU A 238 4.36 -24.63 17.35
CA LEU A 238 3.97 -24.40 18.75
C LEU A 238 2.84 -25.34 19.20
N GLY A 239 1.96 -25.72 18.26
CA GLY A 239 0.90 -26.67 18.52
C GLY A 239 1.44 -28.10 18.66
N ASP A 240 2.04 -28.64 17.60
CA ASP A 240 2.51 -30.03 17.52
C ASP A 240 3.89 -30.21 18.18
N ARG A 241 3.85 -30.78 19.40
CA ARG A 241 5.05 -31.09 20.19
C ARG A 241 5.56 -32.52 19.99
N THR A 242 5.17 -33.20 18.90
CA THR A 242 5.78 -34.48 18.52
C THR A 242 7.23 -34.34 18.04
N LYS A 243 7.64 -33.13 17.63
CA LYS A 243 9.00 -32.76 17.20
C LYS A 243 9.88 -32.18 18.33
N GLU A 244 9.69 -32.61 19.58
CA GLU A 244 10.57 -32.23 20.69
C GLU A 244 12.01 -32.73 20.43
N LEU A 245 12.83 -31.87 19.84
CA LEU A 245 14.19 -31.67 20.33
C LEU A 245 14.04 -30.97 21.68
N ASP A 246 14.60 -31.55 22.74
CA ASP A 246 14.68 -31.01 24.11
C ASP A 246 14.90 -29.48 24.11
N THR A 247 13.82 -28.72 24.19
CA THR A 247 13.88 -27.30 24.53
C THR A 247 13.50 -27.21 26.00
N ASN A 248 14.28 -26.48 26.81
CA ASN A 248 14.09 -26.30 28.26
C ASN A 248 12.79 -25.54 28.64
N ILE A 249 11.74 -25.63 27.82
CA ILE A 249 10.48 -24.90 27.95
C ILE A 249 9.48 -25.78 28.70
N SER A 250 8.96 -25.27 29.82
CA SER A 250 7.94 -25.98 30.61
C SER A 250 6.64 -26.18 29.81
N ASN A 251 5.86 -27.21 30.16
CA ASN A 251 4.54 -27.45 29.55
C ASN A 251 3.58 -26.26 29.69
N TYR A 252 3.70 -25.52 30.79
CA TYR A 252 2.93 -24.30 31.03
C TYR A 252 3.28 -23.20 30.02
N GLN A 253 4.58 -22.96 29.82
CA GLN A 253 5.06 -21.93 28.88
C GLN A 253 4.66 -22.30 27.44
N ALA A 254 4.85 -23.56 27.05
CA ALA A 254 4.48 -24.01 25.71
C ALA A 254 2.97 -23.89 25.42
N GLY A 255 2.12 -24.18 26.41
CA GLY A 255 0.67 -23.95 26.30
C GLY A 255 0.34 -22.46 26.12
N THR A 256 0.97 -21.61 26.93
CA THR A 256 0.80 -20.16 26.86
C THR A 256 1.22 -19.58 25.51
N ASP A 257 2.37 -20.02 24.98
CA ASP A 257 2.88 -19.57 23.68
C ASP A 257 1.95 -20.00 22.54
N PHE A 258 1.43 -21.22 22.60
CA PHE A 258 0.47 -21.72 21.62
C PHE A 258 -0.86 -20.96 21.68
N GLU A 259 -1.39 -20.67 22.87
CA GLU A 259 -2.59 -19.84 23.00
C GLU A 259 -2.39 -18.44 22.42
N ASN A 260 -1.22 -17.82 22.67
CA ASN A 260 -0.91 -16.48 22.15
C ASN A 260 -0.87 -16.49 20.62
N VAL A 261 -0.15 -17.43 20.00
CA VAL A 261 -0.05 -17.48 18.53
C VAL A 261 -1.41 -17.77 17.87
N VAL A 262 -2.29 -18.54 18.52
CA VAL A 262 -3.65 -18.76 18.03
C VAL A 262 -4.49 -17.47 18.11
N ARG A 263 -4.37 -16.67 19.17
CA ARG A 263 -5.04 -15.36 19.26
C ARG A 263 -4.57 -14.43 18.15
N ASP A 264 -3.26 -14.32 17.97
CA ASP A 264 -2.65 -13.50 16.91
C ASP A 264 -3.13 -13.95 15.52
N SER A 265 -3.24 -15.27 15.31
CA SER A 265 -3.80 -15.86 14.09
C SER A 265 -5.25 -15.44 13.84
N LEU A 266 -6.11 -15.50 14.85
CA LEU A 266 -7.52 -15.14 14.71
C LEU A 266 -7.70 -13.62 14.51
N GLU A 267 -6.92 -12.78 15.20
CA GLU A 267 -6.92 -11.33 14.95
C GLU A 267 -6.45 -11.00 13.53
N PHE A 268 -5.39 -11.66 13.06
CA PHE A 268 -4.88 -11.50 11.70
C PHE A 268 -5.91 -11.89 10.63
N LEU A 269 -6.71 -12.93 10.89
CA LEU A 269 -7.83 -13.34 10.04
C LEU A 269 -9.03 -12.37 10.10
N GLY A 270 -9.06 -11.43 11.07
CA GLY A 270 -10.08 -10.39 11.18
C GLY A 270 -11.07 -10.55 12.35
N PHE A 271 -10.83 -11.47 13.28
CA PHE A 271 -11.60 -11.52 14.52
C PHE A 271 -11.22 -10.38 15.48
N THR A 272 -12.13 -10.01 16.38
CA THR A 272 -11.82 -9.16 17.53
C THR A 272 -11.75 -10.02 18.79
N ILE A 273 -10.55 -10.18 19.36
CA ILE A 273 -10.34 -10.93 20.59
C ILE A 273 -10.77 -10.11 21.81
N ASP A 274 -11.50 -10.75 22.71
CA ASP A 274 -11.83 -10.20 24.01
C ASP A 274 -10.85 -10.70 25.07
N TYR A 275 -9.90 -9.82 25.42
CA TYR A 275 -8.89 -10.08 26.44
C TYR A 275 -9.40 -9.88 27.88
N ALA A 276 -10.61 -9.34 28.10
CA ALA A 276 -11.16 -9.20 29.45
C ALA A 276 -11.42 -10.57 30.11
N HIS A 277 -11.48 -11.62 29.30
CA HIS A 277 -11.70 -13.00 29.70
C HIS A 277 -10.44 -13.89 29.60
N LYS A 278 -9.25 -13.28 29.43
CA LYS A 278 -7.97 -13.97 29.13
C LYS A 278 -7.58 -15.02 30.19
N GLY A 279 -6.99 -16.11 29.70
CA GLY A 279 -6.47 -17.28 30.41
C GLY A 279 -5.54 -16.99 31.60
N GLY A 280 -5.58 -17.96 32.52
CA GLY A 280 -5.22 -17.95 33.94
C GLY A 280 -6.18 -18.94 34.65
N ALA A 281 -6.14 -19.09 35.98
CA ALA A 281 -7.10 -19.96 36.67
C ALA A 281 -8.57 -19.50 36.47
N GLY A 282 -9.25 -20.08 35.47
CA GLY A 282 -10.65 -19.84 35.14
C GLY A 282 -10.95 -18.94 33.92
N GLY A 283 -9.96 -18.51 33.13
CA GLY A 283 -10.18 -17.76 31.88
C GLY A 283 -10.37 -18.66 30.65
N LEU A 284 -11.09 -18.20 29.62
CA LEU A 284 -11.19 -18.92 28.34
C LEU A 284 -9.92 -18.66 27.52
N ASP A 285 -9.39 -19.68 26.85
CA ASP A 285 -8.23 -19.50 25.97
C ASP A 285 -8.57 -18.55 24.81
N LEU A 286 -9.73 -18.76 24.18
CA LEU A 286 -10.21 -17.98 23.05
C LEU A 286 -11.61 -17.45 23.31
N PHE A 287 -11.77 -16.13 23.18
CA PHE A 287 -13.07 -15.50 23.04
C PHE A 287 -13.00 -14.40 21.98
N CYS A 288 -13.68 -14.61 20.86
CA CYS A 288 -13.84 -13.61 19.81
C CYS A 288 -15.24 -13.01 19.91
N SER A 289 -15.35 -11.68 19.89
CA SER A 289 -16.64 -10.98 19.94
C SER A 289 -17.21 -10.66 18.56
N LYS A 290 -16.34 -10.48 17.56
CA LYS A 290 -16.67 -10.12 16.17
C LYS A 290 -15.80 -10.91 15.19
N PRO A 291 -16.26 -11.13 13.95
CA PRO A 291 -17.54 -10.67 13.36
C PRO A 291 -18.77 -11.46 13.87
N TYR A 292 -18.55 -12.60 14.50
CA TYR A 292 -19.56 -13.34 15.27
C TYR A 292 -18.89 -13.92 16.52
N PRO A 293 -19.66 -14.27 17.56
CA PRO A 293 -19.08 -14.79 18.78
C PRO A 293 -18.51 -16.20 18.54
N LEU A 294 -17.27 -16.40 18.97
CA LEU A 294 -16.56 -17.68 18.94
C LEU A 294 -15.88 -17.87 20.29
N VAL A 295 -16.08 -19.03 20.91
CA VAL A 295 -15.35 -19.45 22.11
C VAL A 295 -14.52 -20.67 21.79
N GLY A 296 -13.36 -20.79 22.42
CA GLY A 296 -12.50 -21.92 22.15
C GLY A 296 -11.45 -22.20 23.20
N GLU A 297 -10.92 -23.42 23.12
CA GLU A 297 -9.83 -23.94 23.93
C GLU A 297 -8.66 -24.32 23.03
N CYS A 298 -7.46 -24.06 23.50
CA CYS A 298 -6.23 -24.42 22.83
C CYS A 298 -5.55 -25.58 23.57
N LYS A 299 -4.96 -26.51 22.82
CA LYS A 299 -4.16 -27.56 23.43
C LYS A 299 -2.87 -27.75 22.64
N ALA A 300 -1.72 -27.44 23.25
CA ALA A 300 -0.42 -27.88 22.75
C ALA A 300 -0.13 -29.31 23.23
N GLY A 301 0.57 -30.11 22.42
CA GLY A 301 0.98 -31.47 22.81
C GLY A 301 1.02 -32.49 21.68
N LYS A 302 0.61 -33.73 21.97
CA LYS A 302 0.54 -34.84 20.98
C LYS A 302 -0.89 -35.35 20.72
N LYS A 303 -1.83 -35.02 21.60
CA LYS A 303 -3.23 -35.47 21.59
C LYS A 303 -4.12 -34.43 22.25
N ILE A 304 -5.40 -34.47 21.93
CA ILE A 304 -6.44 -33.64 22.54
C ILE A 304 -7.33 -34.53 23.43
N PRO A 305 -7.24 -34.42 24.78
CA PRO A 305 -8.07 -35.20 25.69
C PRO A 305 -9.49 -34.65 25.78
N ASN A 306 -10.43 -35.47 26.26
CA ASN A 306 -11.82 -35.06 26.48
C ASN A 306 -11.96 -33.88 27.46
N ASP A 307 -11.04 -33.77 28.43
CA ASP A 307 -11.04 -32.68 29.41
C ASP A 307 -11.02 -31.29 28.75
N THR A 308 -10.48 -31.16 27.54
CA THR A 308 -10.52 -29.92 26.76
C THR A 308 -11.95 -29.50 26.41
N ALA A 309 -12.83 -30.44 26.03
CA ALA A 309 -14.24 -30.14 25.79
C ALA A 309 -14.99 -29.79 27.08
N VAL A 310 -14.66 -30.48 28.18
CA VAL A 310 -15.24 -30.20 29.50
C VAL A 310 -14.88 -28.79 29.96
N GLN A 311 -13.61 -28.39 29.80
CA GLN A 311 -13.12 -27.04 30.10
C GLN A 311 -13.85 -26.00 29.25
N LEU A 312 -13.91 -26.18 27.93
CA LEU A 312 -14.59 -25.27 27.02
C LEU A 312 -16.05 -25.01 27.43
N LEU A 313 -16.81 -26.06 27.77
CA LEU A 313 -18.21 -25.92 28.17
C LEU A 313 -18.36 -25.24 29.52
N ASN A 314 -17.53 -25.61 30.50
CA ASN A 314 -17.59 -25.04 31.84
C ASN A 314 -17.24 -23.54 31.80
N LEU A 315 -16.09 -23.21 31.23
CA LEU A 315 -15.61 -21.82 31.13
C LEU A 315 -16.50 -21.00 30.20
N GLY A 316 -16.95 -21.58 29.09
CA GLY A 316 -17.93 -20.96 28.19
C GLY A 316 -19.22 -20.59 28.92
N THR A 317 -19.75 -21.49 29.75
CA THR A 317 -20.95 -21.22 30.57
C THR A 317 -20.71 -20.08 31.55
N LEU A 318 -19.59 -20.11 32.27
CA LEU A 318 -19.25 -19.13 33.30
C LEU A 318 -18.98 -17.73 32.73
N ARG A 319 -18.35 -17.66 31.56
CA ARG A 319 -17.94 -16.38 30.94
C ARG A 319 -19.04 -15.75 30.11
N LEU A 320 -19.78 -16.52 29.33
CA LEU A 320 -20.90 -15.98 28.55
C LEU A 320 -22.09 -15.59 29.44
N ARG A 321 -22.23 -16.22 30.62
CA ARG A 321 -23.35 -16.02 31.57
C ARG A 321 -24.75 -16.15 30.94
N ASP A 322 -24.83 -16.80 29.78
CA ASP A 322 -26.04 -17.05 29.02
C ASP A 322 -25.97 -18.46 28.40
N PRO A 323 -26.68 -19.44 28.99
CA PRO A 323 -26.73 -20.80 28.47
C PRO A 323 -27.35 -20.90 27.07
N ALA A 324 -28.24 -19.99 26.68
CA ALA A 324 -28.83 -19.98 25.35
C ALA A 324 -27.81 -19.48 24.31
N LEU A 325 -26.98 -18.50 24.68
CA LEU A 325 -25.88 -18.02 23.85
C LEU A 325 -24.82 -19.11 23.64
N LEU A 326 -24.45 -19.85 24.69
CA LEU A 326 -23.50 -20.96 24.57
C LEU A 326 -23.98 -22.04 23.58
N ARG A 327 -25.29 -22.25 23.43
CA ARG A 327 -25.82 -23.19 22.43
C ARG A 327 -25.66 -22.70 20.99
N ARG A 328 -25.61 -21.38 20.77
CA ARG A 328 -25.57 -20.75 19.44
C ARG A 328 -24.18 -20.29 19.00
N VAL A 329 -23.29 -20.06 19.96
CA VAL A 329 -21.92 -19.62 19.70
C VAL A 329 -21.13 -20.72 18.98
N THR A 330 -20.24 -20.29 18.07
CA THR A 330 -19.26 -21.20 17.46
C THR A 330 -18.30 -21.66 18.56
N LYS A 331 -18.13 -22.98 18.68
CA LYS A 331 -17.19 -23.59 19.64
C LYS A 331 -16.05 -24.19 18.84
N LEU A 332 -14.81 -23.81 19.16
CA LEU A 332 -13.62 -24.24 18.45
C LEU A 332 -12.59 -24.79 19.42
N ILE A 333 -12.06 -25.96 19.12
CA ILE A 333 -10.89 -26.53 19.80
C ILE A 333 -9.75 -26.56 18.79
N ILE A 334 -8.60 -25.99 19.15
CA ILE A 334 -7.40 -26.03 18.31
C ILE A 334 -6.31 -26.81 19.04
N GLY A 335 -5.82 -27.89 18.43
CA GLY A 335 -4.75 -28.68 19.03
C GLY A 335 -4.24 -29.78 18.10
N PRO A 336 -3.04 -30.33 18.33
CA PRO A 336 -2.40 -31.28 17.45
C PRO A 336 -2.88 -32.72 17.69
N GLY A 337 -2.78 -33.54 16.64
CA GLY A 337 -2.96 -34.98 16.71
C GLY A 337 -4.42 -35.45 16.71
N GLU A 338 -4.63 -36.76 16.86
CA GLU A 338 -5.97 -37.34 16.89
C GLU A 338 -6.70 -37.00 18.21
N PRO A 339 -7.92 -36.43 18.15
CA PRO A 339 -8.77 -36.29 19.32
C PRO A 339 -9.19 -37.67 19.82
N THR A 340 -9.25 -37.83 21.14
CA THR A 340 -9.74 -39.07 21.76
C THR A 340 -11.17 -39.41 21.29
N PRO A 341 -11.57 -40.69 21.26
CA PRO A 341 -12.95 -41.07 20.91
C PRO A 341 -14.01 -40.31 21.72
N GLN A 342 -13.79 -40.16 23.03
CA GLN A 342 -14.69 -39.40 23.90
C GLN A 342 -14.80 -37.93 23.51
N LEU A 343 -13.67 -37.31 23.14
CA LEU A 343 -13.67 -35.93 22.65
C LEU A 343 -14.42 -35.81 21.31
N LYS A 344 -14.28 -36.78 20.41
CA LYS A 344 -15.03 -36.81 19.13
C LYS A 344 -16.54 -36.85 19.40
N ASP A 345 -16.97 -37.70 20.31
CA ASP A 345 -18.38 -37.82 20.70
C ASP A 345 -18.90 -36.53 21.36
N ALA A 346 -18.13 -35.94 22.28
CA ALA A 346 -18.48 -34.68 22.93
C ALA A 346 -18.55 -33.52 21.93
N ALA A 347 -17.60 -33.44 21.00
CA ALA A 347 -17.57 -32.42 19.96
C ALA A 347 -18.78 -32.54 19.02
N GLN A 348 -19.15 -33.75 18.63
CA GLN A 348 -20.35 -34.00 17.83
C GLN A 348 -21.62 -33.59 18.58
N LEU A 349 -21.75 -34.00 19.84
CA LEU A 349 -22.92 -33.76 20.67
C LEU A 349 -23.14 -32.26 20.97
N HIS A 350 -22.06 -31.52 21.22
CA HIS A 350 -22.12 -30.13 21.66
C HIS A 350 -21.84 -29.11 20.55
N GLY A 351 -21.66 -29.58 19.31
CA GLY A 351 -21.41 -28.73 18.15
C GLY A 351 -20.08 -28.00 18.23
N MET A 352 -19.01 -28.69 18.62
CA MET A 352 -17.64 -28.14 18.66
C MET A 352 -16.87 -28.57 17.42
N ALA A 353 -16.27 -27.60 16.75
CA ALA A 353 -15.28 -27.86 15.71
C ALA A 353 -13.92 -28.16 16.36
N ILE A 354 -13.20 -29.13 15.84
CA ILE A 354 -11.82 -29.46 16.20
C ILE A 354 -10.96 -29.22 14.96
N MET A 355 -9.92 -28.39 15.10
CA MET A 355 -9.02 -28.02 14.02
C MET A 355 -7.57 -28.21 14.45
N ASN A 356 -6.73 -28.72 13.55
CA ASN A 356 -5.30 -28.82 13.79
C ASN A 356 -4.58 -27.48 13.56
N PRO A 357 -3.47 -27.23 14.28
CA PRO A 357 -2.60 -26.07 14.09
C PRO A 357 -2.16 -25.85 12.63
N GLU A 358 -1.88 -26.92 11.89
CA GLU A 358 -1.49 -26.85 10.47
C GLU A 358 -2.60 -26.28 9.58
N THR A 359 -3.85 -26.57 9.90
CA THR A 359 -5.01 -26.05 9.16
C THR A 359 -5.19 -24.56 9.42
N LEU A 360 -5.02 -24.12 10.69
CA LEU A 360 -5.00 -22.69 11.04
C LEU A 360 -3.84 -21.98 10.33
N GLU A 361 -2.64 -22.57 10.34
CA GLU A 361 -1.47 -22.02 9.65
C GLU A 361 -1.75 -21.81 8.15
N LYS A 362 -2.40 -22.76 7.48
CA LYS A 362 -2.78 -22.63 6.06
C LYS A 362 -3.78 -21.48 5.83
N LEU A 363 -4.78 -21.30 6.70
CA LEU A 363 -5.71 -20.17 6.61
C LEU A 363 -4.98 -18.82 6.75
N VAL A 364 -4.07 -18.72 7.73
CA VAL A 364 -3.28 -17.51 7.97
C VAL A 364 -2.34 -17.23 6.80
N LYS A 365 -1.70 -18.26 6.23
CA LYS A 365 -0.90 -18.15 5.00
C LYS A 365 -1.73 -17.64 3.82
N LEU A 366 -2.92 -18.20 3.61
CA LEU A 366 -3.82 -17.75 2.54
C LEU A 366 -4.18 -16.26 2.68
N GLN A 367 -4.58 -15.83 3.87
CA GLN A 367 -4.90 -14.43 4.18
C GLN A 367 -3.69 -13.51 4.01
N SER A 368 -2.49 -14.01 4.33
CA SER A 368 -1.25 -13.26 4.20
C SER A 368 -0.84 -13.07 2.74
N ASN A 369 -0.93 -14.13 1.94
CA ASN A 369 -0.60 -14.12 0.52
C ASN A 369 -1.61 -13.29 -0.28
N TYR A 370 -2.89 -13.38 0.13
CA TYR A 370 -3.99 -12.66 -0.48
C TYR A 370 -4.80 -11.94 0.60
N PRO A 371 -4.44 -10.67 0.91
CA PRO A 371 -5.14 -9.89 1.94
C PRO A 371 -6.65 -9.84 1.73
N ASN A 372 -7.41 -10.11 2.79
CA ASN A 372 -8.87 -10.17 2.80
C ASN A 372 -9.48 -11.31 1.96
N SER A 373 -8.71 -12.37 1.67
CA SER A 373 -9.23 -13.56 0.98
C SER A 373 -10.10 -14.45 1.87
N VAL A 374 -9.92 -14.39 3.19
CA VAL A 374 -10.70 -15.21 4.13
C VAL A 374 -11.98 -14.50 4.55
N ASP A 375 -13.13 -14.95 4.04
CA ASP A 375 -14.45 -14.59 4.53
C ASP A 375 -14.80 -15.42 5.78
N LEU A 376 -14.77 -14.77 6.94
CA LEU A 376 -15.04 -15.42 8.22
C LEU A 376 -16.46 -15.97 8.35
N PHE A 377 -17.46 -15.38 7.68
CA PHE A 377 -18.83 -15.89 7.71
C PHE A 377 -18.97 -17.16 6.88
N LYS A 378 -18.33 -17.21 5.70
CA LYS A 378 -18.25 -18.46 4.93
C LYS A 378 -17.45 -19.52 5.67
N LEU A 379 -16.27 -19.18 6.20
CA LEU A 379 -15.43 -20.11 6.97
C LEU A 379 -16.21 -20.76 8.12
N LYS A 380 -17.09 -20.01 8.79
CA LYS A 380 -17.97 -20.52 9.85
C LYS A 380 -18.77 -21.75 9.41
N GLU A 381 -19.20 -21.80 8.15
CA GLU A 381 -19.97 -22.91 7.62
C GLU A 381 -19.14 -24.20 7.48
N TYR A 382 -17.82 -24.09 7.42
CA TYR A 382 -16.88 -25.22 7.32
C TYR A 382 -16.33 -25.68 8.68
N LEU A 383 -16.61 -24.93 9.76
CA LEU A 383 -16.33 -25.34 11.14
C LEU A 383 -17.40 -26.35 11.62
N LYS A 384 -17.37 -27.56 11.06
CA LYS A 384 -18.34 -28.63 11.35
C LYS A 384 -18.05 -29.30 12.71
N PRO A 385 -19.09 -29.77 13.43
CA PRO A 385 -18.90 -30.54 14.65
C PRO A 385 -17.96 -31.74 14.44
N GLY A 386 -17.09 -31.99 15.41
CA GLY A 386 -16.02 -32.98 15.28
C GLY A 386 -14.81 -32.42 14.55
N LYS A 387 -14.06 -33.27 13.84
CA LYS A 387 -12.89 -32.83 13.07
C LYS A 387 -13.32 -32.00 11.85
N SER A 388 -12.84 -30.76 11.78
CA SER A 388 -13.16 -29.80 10.72
C SER A 388 -12.06 -29.65 9.67
N ASP A 389 -10.89 -30.27 9.84
CA ASP A 389 -9.72 -30.04 8.98
C ASP A 389 -10.00 -30.24 7.49
N ASP A 390 -10.67 -31.33 7.12
CA ASP A 390 -10.98 -31.63 5.71
C ASP A 390 -11.98 -30.65 5.11
N GLU A 391 -12.96 -30.19 5.90
CA GLU A 391 -13.93 -29.19 5.45
C GLU A 391 -13.28 -27.82 5.30
N VAL A 392 -12.45 -27.41 6.24
CA VAL A 392 -11.69 -26.16 6.14
C VAL A 392 -10.69 -26.21 4.98
N ALA A 393 -10.09 -27.38 4.71
CA ALA A 393 -9.24 -27.57 3.54
C ALA A 393 -10.01 -27.39 2.22
N LYS A 394 -11.27 -27.87 2.14
CA LYS A 394 -12.14 -27.60 0.97
C LYS A 394 -12.42 -26.11 0.81
N TYR A 395 -12.68 -25.39 1.91
CA TYR A 395 -12.85 -23.94 1.87
C TYR A 395 -11.60 -23.23 1.34
N ILE A 396 -10.42 -23.59 1.84
CA ILE A 396 -9.13 -23.04 1.38
C ILE A 396 -8.98 -23.27 -0.14
N GLN A 397 -9.17 -24.52 -0.60
CA GLN A 397 -9.06 -24.86 -2.02
C GLN A 397 -10.05 -24.08 -2.89
N GLN A 398 -11.27 -23.86 -2.38
CA GLN A 398 -12.27 -23.06 -3.08
C GLN A 398 -11.79 -21.61 -3.24
N VAL A 399 -11.30 -20.99 -2.16
CA VAL A 399 -10.78 -19.61 -2.20
C VAL A 399 -9.57 -19.50 -3.13
N GLU A 400 -8.64 -20.45 -3.08
CA GLU A 400 -7.47 -20.49 -3.98
C GLU A 400 -7.90 -20.60 -5.45
N GLN A 401 -8.90 -21.44 -5.75
CA GLN A 401 -9.43 -21.57 -7.10
C GLN A 401 -10.13 -20.28 -7.55
N GLU A 402 -10.90 -19.64 -6.66
CA GLU A 402 -11.53 -18.34 -6.92
C GLU A 402 -10.51 -17.23 -7.20
N ILE A 403 -9.36 -17.23 -6.52
CA ILE A 403 -8.24 -16.30 -6.76
C ILE A 403 -7.56 -16.61 -8.09
N LYS A 404 -7.33 -17.88 -8.39
CA LYS A 404 -6.75 -18.34 -9.66
C LYS A 404 -7.56 -17.87 -10.85
N VAL A 405 -8.88 -18.01 -10.78
CA VAL A 405 -9.80 -17.52 -11.83
C VAL A 405 -9.66 -16.01 -12.02
N ARG A 406 -9.62 -15.22 -10.94
CA ARG A 406 -9.40 -13.77 -11.00
C ARG A 406 -8.07 -13.41 -11.64
N SER A 407 -6.99 -14.08 -11.25
CA SER A 407 -5.65 -13.87 -11.82
C SER A 407 -5.64 -14.14 -13.34
N GLN A 408 -6.27 -15.23 -13.76
CA GLN A 408 -6.39 -15.59 -15.17
C GLN A 408 -7.24 -14.59 -15.98
N ILE A 409 -8.29 -14.00 -15.39
CA ILE A 409 -9.05 -12.90 -16.02
C ILE A 409 -8.16 -11.66 -16.20
N VAL A 410 -7.38 -11.29 -15.19
CA VAL A 410 -6.41 -10.18 -15.30
C VAL A 410 -5.40 -10.45 -16.42
N GLN A 411 -4.87 -11.68 -16.52
CA GLN A 411 -3.97 -12.08 -17.60
C GLN A 411 -4.64 -12.06 -18.97
N ALA A 412 -5.91 -12.48 -19.08
CA ALA A 412 -6.67 -12.41 -20.33
C ALA A 412 -6.77 -10.96 -20.81
N VAL A 413 -7.12 -10.02 -19.93
CA VAL A 413 -7.17 -8.57 -20.25
C VAL A 413 -5.79 -8.06 -20.65
N LYS A 414 -4.74 -8.38 -19.88
CA LYS A 414 -3.36 -7.97 -20.17
C LYS A 414 -2.90 -8.40 -21.56
N GLN A 415 -3.27 -9.60 -21.99
CA GLN A 415 -2.90 -10.14 -23.29
C GLN A 415 -3.72 -9.58 -24.46
N LEU A 416 -4.92 -9.06 -24.18
CA LEU A 416 -5.80 -8.45 -25.18
C LEU A 416 -5.57 -6.95 -25.32
N CYS A 417 -5.07 -6.27 -24.28
CA CYS A 417 -4.78 -4.84 -24.34
C CYS A 417 -3.74 -4.57 -25.43
N SER A 418 -4.09 -3.66 -26.34
CA SER A 418 -3.20 -3.09 -27.35
C SER A 418 -3.23 -1.56 -27.24
N ASP A 419 -2.29 -0.87 -27.90
CA ASP A 419 -2.11 0.58 -27.73
C ASP A 419 -3.36 1.42 -28.06
N ASN A 420 -4.35 0.88 -28.81
CA ASN A 420 -5.50 1.65 -29.30
C ASN A 420 -6.88 1.01 -29.02
N GLU A 421 -6.97 -0.15 -28.38
CA GLU A 421 -8.26 -0.76 -28.07
C GLU A 421 -8.23 -1.60 -26.78
N PHE A 422 -9.26 -1.39 -25.96
CA PHE A 422 -9.49 -2.15 -24.74
C PHE A 422 -10.51 -3.27 -24.99
N PRO A 423 -10.32 -4.47 -24.46
CA PRO A 423 -11.25 -5.57 -24.69
C PRO A 423 -12.60 -5.37 -23.98
N THR A 424 -13.66 -5.84 -24.63
CA THR A 424 -14.99 -6.05 -24.05
C THR A 424 -15.05 -7.32 -23.20
N VAL A 425 -16.10 -7.45 -22.38
CA VAL A 425 -16.41 -8.69 -21.64
C VAL A 425 -16.46 -9.92 -22.55
N VAL A 426 -16.95 -9.79 -23.78
CA VAL A 426 -17.07 -10.91 -24.73
C VAL A 426 -15.69 -11.40 -25.15
N GLU A 427 -14.79 -10.50 -25.49
CA GLU A 427 -13.41 -10.82 -25.90
C GLU A 427 -12.63 -11.42 -24.74
N ILE A 428 -12.76 -10.85 -23.53
CA ILE A 428 -12.13 -11.37 -22.31
C ILE A 428 -12.61 -12.81 -22.04
N LYS A 429 -13.92 -13.06 -22.16
CA LYS A 429 -14.49 -14.40 -21.99
C LYS A 429 -13.93 -15.38 -23.02
N VAL A 430 -13.85 -14.99 -24.29
CA VAL A 430 -13.31 -15.85 -25.37
C VAL A 430 -11.86 -16.18 -25.09
N GLN A 431 -11.03 -15.17 -24.76
CA GLN A 431 -9.63 -15.36 -24.45
C GLN A 431 -9.43 -16.25 -23.23
N TYR A 432 -10.17 -16.00 -22.14
CA TYR A 432 -10.10 -16.81 -20.94
C TYR A 432 -10.47 -18.28 -21.23
N ASN A 433 -11.60 -18.50 -21.90
CA ASN A 433 -12.09 -19.84 -22.19
C ASN A 433 -11.21 -20.59 -23.19
N ALA A 434 -10.44 -19.90 -24.03
CA ALA A 434 -9.50 -20.51 -24.96
C ALA A 434 -8.17 -20.88 -24.28
N LYS A 435 -7.69 -20.07 -23.33
CA LYS A 435 -6.35 -20.24 -22.74
C LYS A 435 -6.32 -20.92 -21.38
N PHE A 436 -7.35 -20.74 -20.57
CA PHE A 436 -7.31 -21.11 -19.15
C PHE A 436 -8.37 -22.12 -18.72
N ALA A 437 -9.50 -22.21 -19.43
CA ALA A 437 -10.55 -23.15 -19.08
C ALA A 437 -10.13 -24.59 -19.42
N THR A 438 -9.96 -25.43 -18.38
CA THR A 438 -9.73 -26.87 -18.51
C THR A 438 -11.05 -27.66 -18.47
N ASP A 439 -11.83 -27.47 -17.41
CA ASP A 439 -12.99 -28.33 -17.11
C ASP A 439 -14.33 -27.59 -17.17
N SER A 440 -14.33 -26.27 -17.02
CA SER A 440 -15.54 -25.46 -17.06
C SER A 440 -15.26 -24.07 -17.62
N LYS A 441 -16.00 -23.72 -18.67
CA LYS A 441 -15.93 -22.39 -19.30
C LYS A 441 -16.75 -21.39 -18.50
N LEU A 442 -16.25 -20.17 -18.38
CA LEU A 442 -17.01 -19.08 -17.77
C LEU A 442 -18.07 -18.56 -18.72
N THR A 443 -19.22 -18.19 -18.14
CA THR A 443 -20.32 -17.53 -18.85
C THR A 443 -20.01 -16.04 -19.05
N TYR A 444 -20.86 -15.36 -19.81
CA TYR A 444 -20.73 -13.91 -19.97
C TYR A 444 -20.94 -13.19 -18.63
N GLU A 445 -21.94 -13.62 -17.87
CA GLU A 445 -22.31 -13.04 -16.57
C GLU A 445 -21.17 -13.18 -15.56
N SER A 446 -20.53 -14.36 -15.46
CA SER A 446 -19.39 -14.56 -14.56
C SER A 446 -18.20 -13.67 -14.92
N VAL A 447 -17.86 -13.56 -16.21
CA VAL A 447 -16.75 -12.69 -16.65
C VAL A 447 -17.09 -11.22 -16.43
N LYS A 448 -18.35 -10.82 -16.67
CA LYS A 448 -18.83 -9.47 -16.40
C LYS A 448 -18.67 -9.11 -14.92
N ASP A 449 -19.18 -9.95 -14.02
CA ASP A 449 -19.15 -9.64 -12.59
C ASP A 449 -17.71 -9.60 -12.07
N LEU A 450 -16.86 -10.54 -12.51
CA LEU A 450 -15.44 -10.54 -12.15
C LEU A 450 -14.68 -9.33 -12.69
N THR A 451 -14.92 -8.89 -13.93
CA THR A 451 -14.25 -7.71 -14.50
C THR A 451 -14.71 -6.42 -13.82
N ILE A 452 -15.99 -6.32 -13.43
CA ILE A 452 -16.50 -5.22 -12.61
C ILE A 452 -15.87 -5.24 -11.22
N GLU A 453 -15.83 -6.40 -10.56
CA GLU A 453 -15.18 -6.57 -9.25
C GLU A 453 -13.72 -6.12 -9.34
N LEU A 454 -12.95 -6.67 -10.28
CA LEU A 454 -11.52 -6.42 -10.47
C LEU A 454 -11.18 -4.98 -10.87
N SER A 455 -12.15 -4.26 -11.47
CA SER A 455 -12.04 -2.83 -11.80
C SER A 455 -12.55 -1.89 -10.72
N SER A 456 -13.06 -2.43 -9.62
CA SER A 456 -13.45 -1.64 -8.46
C SER A 456 -12.23 -0.91 -7.87
N PRO A 457 -12.40 0.33 -7.37
CA PRO A 457 -11.37 1.02 -6.59
C PRO A 457 -10.86 0.21 -5.38
N LEU A 458 -11.64 -0.76 -4.89
CA LEU A 458 -11.27 -1.62 -3.76
C LEU A 458 -10.25 -2.70 -4.13
N THR A 459 -10.21 -3.16 -5.38
CA THR A 459 -9.30 -4.23 -5.84
C THR A 459 -8.24 -3.70 -6.80
N GLY A 460 -8.62 -2.84 -7.75
CA GLY A 460 -7.72 -2.10 -8.63
C GLY A 460 -6.75 -2.95 -9.45
N TYR A 461 -7.18 -4.10 -9.99
CA TYR A 461 -6.36 -4.90 -10.92
C TYR A 461 -6.60 -4.52 -12.38
N LEU A 462 -7.82 -4.07 -12.68
CA LEU A 462 -8.25 -3.60 -13.99
C LEU A 462 -8.76 -2.16 -13.89
N GLY A 463 -8.73 -1.45 -15.00
CA GLY A 463 -9.52 -0.24 -15.21
C GLY A 463 -10.73 -0.53 -16.07
N ARG A 464 -11.71 0.37 -16.05
CA ARG A 464 -12.97 0.23 -16.80
C ARG A 464 -13.38 1.55 -17.44
N GLU A 465 -13.60 1.52 -18.75
CA GLU A 465 -14.33 2.55 -19.48
C GLU A 465 -15.79 2.10 -19.62
N LYS A 466 -16.69 2.89 -19.04
CA LYS A 466 -18.11 2.55 -19.01
C LYS A 466 -18.72 2.83 -20.39
N GLY A 467 -19.32 1.79 -20.98
CA GLY A 467 -20.05 1.91 -22.23
C GLY A 467 -21.45 2.50 -22.05
N SER A 468 -22.15 2.70 -23.17
CA SER A 468 -23.58 3.04 -23.19
C SER A 468 -24.46 1.92 -22.57
N ASP A 469 -23.95 0.69 -22.58
CA ASP A 469 -24.54 -0.47 -21.94
C ASP A 469 -23.43 -1.37 -21.36
N THR A 470 -23.80 -2.43 -20.62
CA THR A 470 -22.78 -3.30 -20.01
C THR A 470 -22.05 -4.19 -21.02
N LYS A 471 -22.49 -4.25 -22.28
CA LYS A 471 -21.83 -5.01 -23.35
C LYS A 471 -20.72 -4.21 -24.01
N SER A 472 -20.87 -2.90 -23.99
CA SER A 472 -19.91 -1.89 -24.48
C SER A 472 -18.96 -1.42 -23.39
N ASP A 473 -19.01 -1.98 -22.17
CA ASP A 473 -17.96 -1.81 -21.18
C ASP A 473 -16.64 -2.37 -21.69
N ARG A 474 -15.58 -1.58 -21.52
CA ARG A 474 -14.23 -1.88 -21.98
C ARG A 474 -13.29 -1.87 -20.78
N PHE A 475 -12.33 -2.79 -20.74
CA PHE A 475 -11.45 -2.97 -19.59
C PHE A 475 -9.99 -2.93 -19.97
N TYR A 476 -9.16 -2.32 -19.14
CA TYR A 476 -7.72 -2.21 -19.37
C TYR A 476 -6.92 -2.72 -18.18
N PHE A 477 -5.69 -3.16 -18.44
CA PHE A 477 -4.82 -3.72 -17.42
C PHE A 477 -4.19 -2.61 -16.56
N LEU A 478 -4.20 -2.77 -15.23
CA LEU A 478 -3.48 -1.88 -14.30
C LEU A 478 -2.29 -2.58 -13.63
N ARG A 479 -2.50 -3.77 -13.06
CA ARG A 479 -1.47 -4.54 -12.36
C ARG A 479 -1.79 -6.03 -12.30
N ASP A 480 -0.76 -6.84 -12.12
CA ASP A 480 -0.90 -8.28 -11.98
C ASP A 480 -1.52 -8.67 -10.63
N LEU A 481 -2.38 -9.69 -10.64
CA LEU A 481 -2.71 -10.49 -9.47
C LEU A 481 -1.83 -11.74 -9.52
N LEU A 482 -0.71 -11.69 -8.81
CA LEU A 482 0.25 -12.79 -8.77
C LEU A 482 -0.32 -13.97 -7.98
N LEU A 483 -0.06 -15.18 -8.46
CA LEU A 483 -0.29 -16.39 -7.68
C LEU A 483 1.01 -16.73 -6.96
N ASP A 484 0.91 -17.04 -5.66
CA ASP A 484 2.01 -17.67 -4.94
C ASP A 484 2.13 -19.13 -5.38
N ASP A 485 3.34 -19.51 -5.77
CA ASP A 485 3.73 -20.88 -6.15
C ASP A 485 3.88 -21.82 -4.95
#